data_AF-A0A7C0VCP7-F1
#
_entry.id   AF-A0A7C0VCP7-F1
#
_cell.length_a   1.000
_cell.length_b   1.000
_cell.length_c   1.000
_cell.angle_alpha   90.00
_cell.angle_beta   90.00
_cell.angle_gamma   90.00
#
_symmetry.space_group_name_H-M   'P 1'
#
loop_
_entity.id
_entity.type
_entity.pdbx_description
1 polymer ?
#
loop_
_entity_poly.entity_id
_entity_poly.type
_entity_poly.pdbx_seq_one_letter_code
_entity_poly.pdbx_strand_id
1 'polypeptide(L)'
;MNTLFSLRFKRIKGFIKKEIRGRLLIYFIVIFIFLSGTYWVFLRVFSFLNNIEEIGEIIAGKIISYSFFVFFFMLLISNGITALSTFYRSKEVEFLMALPVPPANIFISKIFETFFFSSWATLIGAVPIVLAYFI
;
A
#
# COMPACT_ATOMS: atom_id res chain seq x y z
N MET A 1 27.35 -16.16 39.85
CA MET A 1 26.61 -16.71 38.69
C MET A 1 25.51 -15.80 38.13
N ASN A 2 25.17 -14.65 38.76
CA ASN A 2 24.04 -13.79 38.34
C ASN A 2 24.40 -12.61 37.41
N THR A 3 25.69 -12.34 37.18
CA THR A 3 26.17 -11.20 36.38
C THR A 3 26.30 -11.50 34.88
N LEU A 4 26.41 -12.77 34.49
CA LEU A 4 26.53 -13.16 33.07
C LEU A 4 25.18 -13.16 32.34
N PHE A 5 24.07 -13.43 33.05
CA PHE A 5 22.74 -13.53 32.45
C PHE A 5 22.17 -12.16 32.06
N SER A 6 22.41 -11.13 32.89
CA SER A 6 21.96 -9.75 32.62
C SER A 6 22.71 -9.10 31.45
N LEU A 7 23.98 -9.48 31.22
CA LEU A 7 24.77 -9.01 30.09
C LEU A 7 24.31 -9.61 28.76
N ARG A 8 23.88 -10.88 28.73
CA ARG A 8 23.30 -11.50 27.52
C ARG A 8 21.98 -10.84 27.12
N PHE A 9 21.11 -10.54 28.08
CA PHE A 9 19.81 -9.92 27.81
C PHE A 9 19.94 -8.48 27.27
N LYS A 10 20.92 -7.70 27.77
CA LYS A 10 21.19 -6.35 27.27
C LYS A 10 21.77 -6.36 25.86
N ARG A 11 22.60 -7.36 25.52
CA ARG A 11 23.18 -7.55 24.18
C ARG A 11 22.13 -8.00 23.15
N ILE A 12 21.23 -8.89 23.53
CA ILE A 12 20.11 -9.35 22.66
C ILE A 12 19.15 -8.19 22.37
N LYS A 13 18.75 -7.40 23.38
CA LYS A 13 17.94 -6.19 23.16
C LYS A 13 18.64 -5.18 22.25
N GLY A 14 19.96 -5.01 22.38
CA GLY A 14 20.76 -4.14 21.52
C GLY A 14 20.84 -4.62 20.07
N PHE A 15 21.04 -5.92 19.85
CA PHE A 15 21.03 -6.53 18.51
C PHE A 15 19.66 -6.43 17.85
N ILE A 16 18.59 -6.78 18.56
CA ILE A 16 17.21 -6.67 18.06
C ILE A 16 16.89 -5.21 17.69
N LYS A 17 17.24 -4.24 18.55
CA LYS A 17 17.02 -2.81 18.26
C LYS A 17 17.83 -2.31 17.06
N LYS A 18 19.05 -2.81 16.87
CA LYS A 18 19.91 -2.46 15.72
C LYS A 18 19.42 -3.09 14.42
N GLU A 19 18.99 -4.35 14.45
CA GLU A 19 18.50 -5.09 13.29
C GLU A 19 17.13 -4.59 12.81
N ILE A 20 16.23 -4.24 13.74
CA ILE A 20 14.95 -3.57 13.42
C ILE A 20 15.21 -2.19 12.79
N ARG A 21 16.16 -1.42 13.35
CA ARG A 21 16.51 -0.09 12.80
C ARG A 21 17.12 -0.18 11.39
N GLY A 22 17.93 -1.20 11.12
CA GLY A 22 18.46 -1.47 9.78
C GLY A 22 17.36 -1.80 8.77
N ARG A 23 16.42 -2.67 9.14
CA ARG A 23 15.26 -3.01 8.29
C ARG A 23 14.37 -1.80 8.01
N LEU A 24 14.07 -1.00 9.03
CA LEU A 24 13.27 0.23 8.88
C LEU A 24 13.94 1.25 7.94
N LEU A 25 15.27 1.41 8.03
CA LEU A 25 16.03 2.26 7.11
C LEU A 25 15.91 1.79 5.66
N ILE A 26 16.01 0.48 5.42
CA ILE A 26 15.87 -0.08 4.07
C ILE A 26 14.46 0.19 3.53
N TYR A 27 13.41 -0.07 4.31
CA TYR A 27 12.04 0.23 3.88
C TYR A 27 11.84 1.70 3.55
N PHE A 28 12.37 2.59 4.38
CA PHE A 28 12.28 4.03 4.14
C PHE A 28 13.00 4.44 2.86
N ILE A 29 14.21 3.91 2.62
CA ILE A 29 14.98 4.17 1.39
C ILE A 29 14.22 3.69 0.15
N VAL A 30 13.66 2.47 0.18
CA VAL A 30 12.91 1.91 -0.95
C VAL A 30 11.68 2.77 -1.25
N ILE A 31 10.90 3.13 -0.22
CA ILE A 31 9.72 4.00 -0.37
C ILE A 31 10.12 5.36 -0.92
N PHE A 32 11.22 5.94 -0.42
CA PHE A 32 11.71 7.24 -0.86
C PHE A 32 12.16 7.23 -2.33
N ILE A 33 12.92 6.20 -2.74
CA ILE A 33 13.36 6.02 -4.13
C ILE A 33 12.15 5.82 -5.04
N PHE A 34 11.19 4.98 -4.62
CA PHE A 34 9.98 4.73 -5.39
C PHE A 34 9.17 6.02 -5.60
N LEU A 35 8.86 6.75 -4.52
CA LEU A 35 8.12 8.02 -4.58
C LEU A 35 8.83 9.06 -5.43
N SER A 36 10.14 9.25 -5.24
CA SER A 36 10.92 10.26 -5.96
C SER A 36 11.04 9.90 -7.45
N GLY A 37 11.26 8.61 -7.76
CA GLY A 37 11.34 8.13 -9.13
C GLY A 37 10.02 8.30 -9.88
N THR A 38 8.91 7.89 -9.27
CA THR A 38 7.57 8.07 -9.85
C THR A 38 7.25 9.55 -10.05
N TYR A 39 7.52 10.40 -9.06
CA TYR A 39 7.33 11.85 -9.18
C TYR A 39 8.11 12.45 -10.35
N TRP A 40 9.39 12.10 -10.49
CA TRP A 40 10.24 12.61 -11.57
C TRP A 40 9.74 12.21 -12.96
N VAL A 41 9.24 10.98 -13.11
CA VAL A 41 8.65 10.51 -14.38
C VAL A 41 7.39 11.31 -14.71
N PHE A 42 6.46 11.46 -13.76
CA PHE A 42 5.22 12.20 -14.01
C PHE A 42 5.47 13.70 -14.27
N LEU A 43 6.40 14.32 -13.55
CA LEU A 43 6.82 15.70 -13.84
C LEU A 43 7.32 15.84 -15.27
N ARG A 44 8.13 14.91 -15.76
CA ARG A 44 8.64 14.95 -17.13
C ARG A 44 7.51 14.81 -18.16
N VAL A 45 6.51 13.98 -17.87
CA VAL A 45 5.33 13.81 -18.73
C VAL A 45 4.50 15.09 -18.75
N PHE A 46 4.14 15.66 -17.60
CA PHE A 46 3.34 16.88 -17.53
C PHE A 46 4.08 18.10 -18.09
N SER A 47 5.38 18.24 -17.81
CA SER A 47 6.21 19.28 -18.41
C SER A 47 6.28 19.17 -19.94
N PHE A 48 6.36 17.94 -20.48
CA PHE A 48 6.29 17.74 -21.93
C PHE A 48 4.92 18.14 -22.50
N LEU A 49 3.83 17.81 -21.81
CA LEU A 49 2.48 18.18 -22.23
C LEU A 49 2.24 19.70 -22.18
N ASN A 50 2.76 20.39 -21.16
CA ASN A 50 2.64 21.85 -21.03
C ASN A 50 3.35 22.63 -22.15
N ASN A 51 4.35 22.03 -22.82
CA ASN A 51 4.99 22.63 -23.99
C ASN A 51 4.13 22.59 -25.26
N ILE A 52 3.00 21.86 -25.25
CA ILE A 52 2.08 21.74 -26.38
C ILE A 52 0.92 22.71 -26.14
N GLU A 53 0.95 23.87 -26.80
CA GLU A 53 -0.08 24.90 -26.67
C GLU A 53 -1.49 24.35 -26.96
N GLU A 54 -2.47 24.81 -26.17
CA GLU A 54 -3.91 24.44 -26.12
C GLU A 54 -4.29 23.02 -25.67
N ILE A 55 -3.57 21.97 -26.07
CA ILE A 55 -4.03 20.58 -25.84
C ILE A 55 -3.42 19.97 -24.56
N GLY A 56 -2.28 20.48 -24.11
CA GLY A 56 -1.52 19.95 -22.97
C GLY A 56 -2.33 19.81 -21.68
N GLU A 57 -3.01 20.88 -21.27
CA GLU A 57 -3.79 20.91 -20.02
C GLU A 57 -4.98 19.94 -20.03
N ILE A 58 -5.66 19.82 -21.18
CA ILE A 58 -6.80 18.91 -21.36
C ILE A 58 -6.33 17.45 -21.22
N ILE A 59 -5.19 17.12 -21.83
CA ILE A 59 -4.60 15.78 -21.72
C ILE A 59 -4.15 15.51 -20.28
N ALA A 60 -3.50 16.47 -19.62
CA ALA A 60 -3.05 16.33 -18.24
C ALA A 60 -4.22 16.02 -17.28
N GLY A 61 -5.33 16.74 -17.39
CA GLY A 61 -6.54 16.48 -16.60
C GLY A 61 -7.15 15.10 -16.86
N LYS A 62 -7.12 14.62 -18.11
CA LYS A 62 -7.57 13.26 -18.46
C LYS A 62 -6.66 12.18 -17.90
N ILE A 63 -5.34 12.37 -17.93
CA ILE A 63 -4.37 11.42 -17.37
C ILE A 63 -4.64 11.19 -15.89
N ILE A 64 -4.92 12.24 -15.13
CA ILE A 64 -5.22 12.14 -13.70
C ILE A 64 -6.53 11.41 -13.48
N SER A 65 -7.57 11.82 -14.20
CA SER A 65 -8.89 11.19 -14.13
C SER A 65 -8.81 9.69 -14.41
N TYR A 66 -8.09 9.30 -15.46
CA TYR A 66 -7.88 7.88 -15.80
C TYR A 66 -6.97 7.16 -14.81
N SER A 67 -5.96 7.82 -14.25
CA SER A 67 -5.10 7.22 -13.22
C SER A 67 -5.91 6.85 -11.97
N PHE A 68 -6.73 7.78 -11.48
CA PHE A 68 -7.64 7.52 -10.35
C PHE A 68 -8.68 6.46 -10.69
N PHE A 69 -9.24 6.48 -11.90
CA PHE A 69 -10.18 5.47 -12.36
C PHE A 69 -9.55 4.07 -12.37
N VAL A 70 -8.34 3.93 -12.91
CA VAL A 70 -7.60 2.66 -12.93
C VAL A 70 -7.28 2.19 -11.52
N PHE A 71 -6.83 3.08 -10.62
CA PHE A 71 -6.58 2.73 -9.22
C PHE A 71 -7.84 2.25 -8.52
N PHE A 72 -8.97 2.93 -8.71
CA PHE A 72 -10.25 2.52 -8.15
C PHE A 72 -10.67 1.13 -8.66
N PHE A 73 -10.59 0.92 -9.97
CA PHE A 73 -10.98 -0.36 -10.58
C PHE A 73 -10.06 -1.50 -10.14
N MET A 74 -8.75 -1.25 -10.08
CA MET A 74 -7.76 -2.21 -9.59
C MET A 74 -8.04 -2.60 -8.13
N LEU A 75 -8.34 -1.62 -7.27
CA LEU A 75 -8.71 -1.88 -5.88
C LEU A 75 -10.01 -2.67 -5.77
N LEU A 76 -11.05 -2.31 -6.54
CA LEU A 76 -12.31 -3.06 -6.55
C LEU A 76 -12.11 -4.52 -6.95
N ILE A 77 -11.41 -4.77 -8.04
CA ILE A 77 -11.17 -6.13 -8.55
C ILE A 77 -10.27 -6.91 -7.59
N SER A 78 -9.20 -6.32 -7.08
CA SER A 78 -8.29 -6.98 -6.14
C SER A 78 -8.99 -7.36 -4.83
N ASN A 79 -9.80 -6.45 -4.26
CA ASN A 79 -10.60 -6.73 -3.06
C ASN A 79 -11.67 -7.79 -3.34
N GLY A 80 -12.34 -7.74 -4.50
CA GLY A 80 -13.32 -8.75 -4.92
C GLY A 80 -12.70 -10.15 -5.05
N ILE A 81 -11.56 -10.27 -5.74
CA ILE A 81 -10.83 -11.54 -5.89
C ILE A 81 -10.36 -12.05 -4.52
N THR A 82 -9.86 -11.17 -3.64
CA THR A 82 -9.38 -11.56 -2.31
C THR A 82 -10.52 -12.04 -1.40
N ALA A 83 -11.67 -11.37 -1.45
CA ALA A 83 -12.87 -11.78 -0.73
C ALA A 83 -13.36 -13.15 -1.22
N LEU A 84 -13.46 -13.34 -2.54
CA LEU A 84 -13.86 -14.62 -3.14
C LEU A 84 -12.85 -15.73 -2.84
N SER A 85 -11.55 -15.47 -2.93
CA SER A 85 -10.48 -16.43 -2.62
C SER A 85 -10.54 -16.85 -1.15
N THR A 86 -10.82 -15.91 -0.24
CA THR A 86 -11.00 -16.22 1.18
C THR A 86 -12.25 -17.09 1.42
N PHE A 87 -13.34 -16.80 0.69
CA PHE A 87 -14.61 -17.50 0.80
C PHE A 87 -14.58 -18.91 0.19
N TYR A 88 -13.90 -19.10 -0.95
CA TYR A 88 -13.86 -20.36 -1.69
C TYR A 88 -12.68 -21.27 -1.32
N ARG A 89 -11.59 -20.75 -0.72
CA ARG A 89 -10.34 -21.52 -0.51
C ARG A 89 -10.11 -22.03 0.92
N SER A 90 -10.89 -21.62 1.91
CA SER A 90 -10.49 -21.86 3.30
C SER A 90 -11.35 -22.88 4.05
N LYS A 91 -10.68 -23.93 4.56
CA LYS A 91 -11.05 -24.72 5.74
C LYS A 91 -11.39 -23.86 6.98
N GLU A 92 -11.11 -22.55 6.93
CA GLU A 92 -11.50 -21.57 7.94
C GLU A 92 -13.01 -21.27 7.90
N VAL A 93 -13.68 -21.40 6.75
CA VAL A 93 -15.15 -21.25 6.67
C VAL A 93 -15.84 -22.40 7.41
N GLU A 94 -15.33 -23.64 7.30
CA GLU A 94 -15.82 -24.78 8.10
C GLU A 94 -15.66 -24.54 9.61
N PHE A 95 -14.53 -23.95 10.05
CA PHE A 95 -14.29 -23.63 11.46
C PHE A 95 -15.12 -22.44 11.95
N LEU A 96 -15.31 -21.41 11.14
CA LEU A 96 -16.10 -20.21 11.47
C LEU A 96 -17.61 -20.46 11.42
N MET A 97 -18.07 -21.39 10.55
CA MET A 97 -19.44 -21.89 10.56
C MET A 97 -19.73 -22.80 11.77
N ALA A 98 -18.71 -23.33 12.44
CA ALA A 98 -18.85 -24.08 13.69
C ALA A 98 -18.99 -23.18 14.94
N LEU A 99 -18.70 -21.87 14.81
CA LEU A 99 -18.98 -20.89 15.85
C LEU A 99 -20.38 -20.25 15.63
N PRO A 100 -21.11 -19.89 16.69
CA PRO A 100 -22.42 -19.24 16.60
C PRO A 100 -22.25 -17.75 16.26
N VAL A 101 -21.53 -17.43 15.20
CA VAL A 101 -21.27 -16.05 14.76
C VAL A 101 -21.87 -15.88 13.36
N PRO A 102 -22.64 -14.82 13.09
CA PRO A 102 -23.22 -14.59 11.77
C PRO A 102 -22.11 -14.48 10.72
N PRO A 103 -22.12 -15.28 9.63
CA PRO A 103 -21.09 -15.25 8.59
C PRO A 103 -20.98 -13.88 7.90
N ALA A 104 -22.07 -13.10 7.91
CA ALA A 104 -22.10 -11.73 7.41
C ALA A 104 -21.14 -10.78 8.15
N ASN A 105 -21.01 -10.89 9.48
CA ASN A 105 -20.15 -9.99 10.26
C ASN A 105 -18.66 -10.26 10.01
N ILE A 106 -18.30 -11.53 9.83
CA ILE A 106 -16.93 -11.95 9.50
C ILE A 106 -16.57 -11.48 8.09
N PHE A 107 -17.49 -11.61 7.15
CA PHE A 107 -17.32 -11.16 5.77
C PHE A 107 -17.10 -9.64 5.69
N ILE A 108 -17.95 -8.85 6.35
CA ILE A 108 -17.83 -7.39 6.38
C ILE A 108 -16.51 -6.96 7.03
N SER A 109 -16.13 -7.56 8.16
CA SER A 109 -14.86 -7.26 8.83
C SER A 109 -13.66 -7.53 7.94
N LYS A 110 -13.60 -8.68 7.27
CA LYS A 110 -12.48 -9.01 6.37
C LYS A 110 -12.45 -8.14 5.11
N ILE A 111 -13.61 -7.72 4.60
CA ILE A 111 -13.69 -6.76 3.49
C ILE A 111 -13.08 -5.43 3.89
N PHE A 112 -13.47 -4.87 5.04
CA PHE A 112 -12.91 -3.60 5.50
C PHE A 112 -11.40 -3.71 5.75
N GLU A 113 -10.95 -4.78 6.39
CA GLU A 113 -9.52 -5.02 6.63
C GLU A 113 -8.74 -5.08 5.32
N THR A 114 -9.23 -5.85 4.33
CA THR A 114 -8.59 -5.97 3.01
C THR A 114 -8.62 -4.64 2.26
N PHE A 115 -9.71 -3.88 2.37
CA PHE A 115 -9.85 -2.57 1.74
C PHE A 115 -8.83 -1.57 2.28
N PHE A 116 -8.67 -1.49 3.60
CA PHE A 116 -7.66 -0.63 4.22
C PHE A 116 -6.24 -1.08 3.89
N PHE A 117 -5.95 -2.38 3.95
CA PHE A 117 -4.63 -2.94 3.65
C PHE A 117 -4.25 -2.91 2.16
N SER A 118 -5.20 -2.86 1.24
CA SER A 118 -4.91 -2.70 -0.19
C SER A 118 -4.81 -1.23 -0.60
N SER A 119 -5.61 -0.36 0.01
CA SER A 119 -5.71 1.05 -0.41
C SER A 119 -4.52 1.91 0.03
N TRP A 120 -3.89 1.62 1.18
CA TRP A 120 -2.82 2.50 1.71
C TRP A 120 -1.62 2.63 0.75
N ALA A 121 -1.20 1.54 0.10
CA ALA A 121 -0.08 1.56 -0.83
C ALA A 121 -0.43 2.31 -2.14
N THR A 122 -1.63 2.10 -2.66
CA THR A 122 -2.12 2.81 -3.85
C THR A 122 -2.27 4.31 -3.60
N LEU A 123 -2.75 4.71 -2.41
CA LEU A 123 -2.82 6.12 -2.02
C LEU A 123 -1.44 6.77 -1.98
N ILE A 124 -0.44 6.09 -1.40
CA ILE A 124 0.95 6.56 -1.41
C ILE A 124 1.46 6.72 -2.85
N GLY A 125 1.14 5.79 -3.75
CA GLY A 125 1.48 5.88 -5.17
C GLY A 125 0.76 7.00 -5.93
N ALA A 126 -0.42 7.42 -5.48
CA ALA A 126 -1.18 8.52 -6.09
C ALA A 126 -0.59 9.90 -5.75
N VAL A 127 0.06 10.05 -4.59
CA VAL A 127 0.69 11.31 -4.14
C VAL A 127 1.61 11.93 -5.19
N PRO A 128 2.62 11.24 -5.75
CA PRO A 128 3.52 11.84 -6.73
C PRO A 128 2.82 12.28 -8.02
N ILE A 129 1.76 11.58 -8.44
CA ILE A 129 0.98 11.93 -9.64
C ILE A 129 0.27 13.26 -9.43
N VAL A 130 -0.39 13.41 -8.28
CA VAL A 130 -1.12 14.63 -7.92
C VAL A 130 -0.17 15.80 -7.74
N LEU A 131 0.95 15.61 -7.04
CA LEU A 131 1.96 16.66 -6.87
C LEU A 131 2.55 17.11 -8.20
N ALA A 132 2.82 16.18 -9.12
CA ALA A 132 3.38 16.50 -10.42
C ALA A 132 2.40 17.24 -11.36
N TYR A 133 1.10 17.20 -11.08
CA TYR A 133 0.10 17.97 -11.83
C TYR A 133 -0.06 19.41 -11.32
N PHE A 134 0.09 19.62 -10.01
CA PHE A 134 -0.04 20.95 -9.41
C PHE A 134 1.19 21.85 -9.63
N ILE A 135 2.31 21.27 -10.07
CA ILE A 135 3.55 21.97 -10.47
C ILE A 135 3.52 22.21 -11.98
#